data_AF-A0A8T0A6U6-F1
#
_entry.id   AF-A0A8T0A6U6-F1
#
_cell.length_a   1.000
_cell.length_b   1.000
_cell.length_c   1.000
_cell.angle_alpha   90.00
_cell.angle_beta   90.00
_cell.angle_gamma   90.00
#
_symmetry.space_group_name_H-M   'P 1'
#
loop_
_entity.id
_entity.type
_entity.pdbx_description
1 polymer ?
#
loop_
_entity_poly.entity_id
_entity_poly.type
_entity_poly.pdbx_seq_one_letter_code
_entity_poly.pdbx_strand_id
1 'polypeptide(L)'
;MWTGQKRGIHVTQAELLCKDGCGFYGNPAWQGFCSKCWRKRTRISDTSKEDPGLQDDAGSELHSSKPEEKKIAEKSRRSSIKRLFWGSSSPPRQDSPEAQEASLKAFQSLEPGNFTGFLKLLHKPNSQRLHSGCMSFLNTIEAYHNLAVQKQSDLVQDFYQNIAGHFSGLPEFQVSQMMEHVEKLIMTRLHKWVFCHDSCDDEQKDLTLQRRIKSLNWVTPEMLRVPFPQGGVDTTDPYLPAITAIIEMDAKRAPQDKLACLSKCSQRIFQALASENKQPANADDFLSALIYVVLRGNPPRLHSNINYIVRFGLPHSLMAGESGYYFTNLSCTVAFIEKLDGPALNLTPDEFNSYMQGRRAPSEPTEHAGKRRAQENREQLEKLQTRQEKVEQGVRALQEQLNLWVRSVQEQIDKVMSESVLVLKDDAEAQPGETVC
;
A
#
# COMPACT_ATOMS: atom_id res chain seq x y z
N MET A 1 34.56 -25.91 37.84
CA MET A 1 33.46 -25.78 38.81
C MET A 1 32.55 -24.65 38.35
N TRP A 2 31.35 -24.98 37.87
CA TRP A 2 30.32 -24.03 37.47
C TRP A 2 29.63 -23.45 38.71
N THR A 3 29.41 -22.14 38.76
CA THR A 3 28.21 -21.54 39.38
C THR A 3 27.71 -20.41 38.50
N GLY A 4 27.01 -20.77 37.42
CA GLY A 4 26.19 -19.84 36.64
C GLY A 4 24.92 -19.50 37.42
N GLN A 5 24.85 -18.29 37.98
CA GLN A 5 23.60 -17.73 38.50
C GLN A 5 22.67 -17.41 37.32
N LYS A 6 21.76 -18.34 37.02
CA LYS A 6 20.61 -18.08 36.15
C LYS A 6 19.70 -17.04 36.82
N ARG A 7 19.71 -15.80 36.34
CA ARG A 7 18.63 -14.83 36.62
C ARG A 7 17.43 -15.17 35.74
N GLY A 8 16.68 -16.18 36.14
CA GLY A 8 15.33 -16.42 35.61
C GLY A 8 14.34 -15.50 36.31
N ILE A 9 13.53 -14.76 35.55
CA ILE A 9 12.37 -14.05 36.12
C ILE A 9 11.38 -15.13 36.53
N HIS A 10 11.37 -15.49 37.82
CA HIS A 10 10.39 -16.42 38.36
C HIS A 10 9.09 -15.64 38.58
N VAL A 11 8.17 -15.69 37.61
CA VAL A 11 6.79 -15.21 37.82
C VAL A 11 5.94 -16.43 38.10
N THR A 12 5.31 -16.47 39.27
CA THR A 12 4.40 -17.55 39.62
C THR A 12 3.04 -17.36 38.93
N GLN A 13 2.33 -18.43 38.63
CA GLN A 13 1.03 -18.34 37.94
C GLN A 13 0.01 -17.49 38.74
N ALA A 14 0.13 -17.46 40.07
CA ALA A 14 -0.68 -16.61 40.93
C ALA A 14 -0.44 -15.10 40.71
N GLU A 15 0.77 -14.69 40.32
CA GLU A 15 1.14 -13.29 40.06
C GLU A 15 0.66 -12.78 38.68
N LEU A 16 0.33 -13.69 37.77
CA LEU A 16 -0.22 -13.36 36.45
C LEU A 16 -1.74 -13.26 36.46
N LEU A 17 -2.41 -13.81 37.48
CA LEU A 17 -3.87 -13.82 37.55
C LEU A 17 -4.42 -12.45 38.00
N CYS A 18 -5.61 -12.14 37.51
CA CYS A 18 -6.33 -10.94 37.87
C CYS A 18 -6.51 -10.89 39.39
N LYS A 19 -6.15 -9.75 39.99
CA LYS A 19 -6.31 -9.50 41.44
C LYS A 19 -7.75 -9.68 41.96
N ASP A 20 -8.75 -9.65 41.09
CA ASP A 20 -10.16 -9.86 41.43
C ASP A 20 -10.55 -11.36 41.48
N GLY A 21 -9.59 -12.27 41.31
CA GLY A 21 -9.81 -13.72 41.42
C GLY A 21 -10.70 -14.32 40.33
N CYS A 22 -10.96 -13.60 39.24
CA CYS A 22 -11.95 -13.99 38.23
C CYS A 22 -11.47 -15.07 37.23
N GLY A 23 -10.28 -15.64 37.44
CA GLY A 23 -9.70 -16.69 36.58
C GLY A 23 -9.06 -16.21 35.27
N PHE A 24 -9.07 -14.91 35.00
CA PHE A 24 -8.40 -14.30 33.83
C PHE A 24 -7.05 -13.69 34.20
N TYR A 25 -6.15 -13.52 33.24
CA TYR A 25 -4.85 -12.89 33.47
C TYR A 25 -4.97 -11.37 33.64
N GLY A 26 -4.25 -10.83 34.62
CA GLY A 26 -4.06 -9.41 34.84
C GLY A 26 -2.77 -8.92 34.18
N ASN A 27 -2.62 -7.60 34.03
CA ASN A 27 -1.36 -7.03 33.56
C ASN A 27 -1.00 -5.74 34.32
N PRO A 28 0.29 -5.32 34.29
CA PRO A 28 0.74 -4.12 35.00
C PRO A 28 0.07 -2.82 34.54
N ALA A 29 -0.27 -2.71 33.24
CA ALA A 29 -0.95 -1.53 32.69
C ALA A 29 -2.35 -1.30 33.29
N TRP A 30 -2.98 -2.37 33.78
CA TRP A 30 -4.25 -2.33 34.52
C TRP A 30 -4.06 -2.70 35.99
N GLN A 31 -2.91 -2.37 36.59
CA GLN A 31 -2.60 -2.57 38.02
C GLN A 31 -2.75 -4.02 38.53
N GLY A 32 -2.64 -5.01 37.64
CA GLY A 32 -2.83 -6.43 37.94
C GLY A 32 -4.27 -6.93 37.79
N PHE A 33 -5.18 -6.13 37.20
CA PHE A 33 -6.54 -6.56 36.87
C PHE A 33 -6.66 -6.99 35.40
N CYS A 34 -7.61 -7.87 35.09
CA CYS A 34 -7.99 -8.15 33.71
C CYS A 34 -8.83 -7.00 33.14
N SER A 35 -8.93 -6.94 31.81
CA SER A 35 -9.66 -5.87 31.09
C SER A 35 -11.11 -5.68 31.57
N LYS A 36 -11.80 -6.76 31.94
CA LYS A 36 -13.20 -6.73 32.38
C LYS A 36 -13.34 -6.20 33.81
N CYS A 37 -12.53 -6.68 34.74
CA CYS A 37 -12.52 -6.20 36.13
C CYS A 37 -12.03 -4.75 36.23
N TRP A 38 -11.02 -4.38 35.42
CA TRP A 38 -10.53 -3.01 35.33
C TRP A 38 -11.62 -2.03 34.88
N ARG A 39 -12.37 -2.35 33.81
CA ARG A 39 -13.48 -1.52 33.32
C ARG A 39 -14.64 -1.42 34.31
N LYS A 40 -14.93 -2.50 35.05
CA LYS A 40 -15.97 -2.49 36.08
C LYS A 40 -15.58 -1.58 37.24
N ARG A 41 -14.31 -1.65 37.67
CA ARG A 41 -13.79 -0.86 38.80
C ARG A 41 -13.64 0.62 38.47
N THR A 42 -13.15 0.96 37.28
CA THR A 42 -13.09 2.37 36.82
C THR A 42 -14.47 3.00 36.68
N ARG A 43 -15.48 2.23 36.26
CA ARG A 43 -16.87 2.70 36.25
C ARG A 43 -17.44 2.93 37.66
N ILE A 44 -17.02 2.13 38.64
CA ILE A 44 -17.48 2.26 40.03
C ILE A 44 -16.74 3.40 40.76
N SER A 45 -15.45 3.59 40.50
CA SER A 45 -14.68 4.72 41.05
C SER A 45 -15.16 6.07 40.51
N ASP A 46 -15.68 6.10 39.29
CA ASP A 46 -16.30 7.30 38.71
C ASP A 46 -17.70 7.62 39.29
N THR A 47 -18.34 6.67 39.98
CA THR A 47 -19.66 6.85 40.62
C THR A 47 -19.61 7.00 42.14
N SER A 48 -18.43 6.89 42.77
CA SER A 48 -18.28 6.88 44.25
C SER A 48 -17.38 8.01 44.78
N LYS A 49 -17.15 9.06 43.99
CA LYS A 49 -16.64 10.35 44.50
C LYS A 49 -17.74 11.41 44.51
N GLU A 50 -18.79 11.16 45.28
CA GLU A 50 -19.67 12.20 45.85
C GLU A 50 -20.01 11.79 47.29
N ASP A 51 -19.81 12.73 48.21
CA ASP A 51 -19.58 12.62 49.66
C ASP A 51 -20.86 12.37 50.50
N PRO A 52 -20.78 11.88 51.75
CA PRO A 52 -21.87 11.92 52.71
C PRO A 52 -21.83 13.22 53.55
N GLY A 53 -22.90 14.02 53.47
CA GLY A 53 -23.42 14.84 54.58
C GLY A 53 -22.79 16.22 54.86
N LEU A 54 -23.62 17.27 54.70
CA LEU A 54 -23.38 18.66 55.10
C LEU A 54 -23.63 18.90 56.60
N GLN A 55 -22.77 19.74 57.22
CA GLN A 55 -23.05 20.92 58.09
C GLN A 55 -21.71 21.39 58.71
N ASP A 56 -21.31 22.67 58.80
CA ASP A 56 -21.89 23.95 58.40
C ASP A 56 -20.78 25.04 58.40
N ASP A 57 -21.08 26.14 57.71
CA ASP A 57 -20.69 27.54 57.93
C ASP A 57 -19.50 28.28 57.23
N ALA A 58 -19.90 29.41 56.65
CA ALA A 58 -19.27 30.70 56.32
C ALA A 58 -17.95 30.84 55.52
N GLY A 59 -18.05 31.56 54.38
CA GLY A 59 -17.15 32.70 54.09
C GLY A 59 -16.32 32.73 52.79
N SER A 60 -16.72 33.61 51.88
CA SER A 60 -15.91 34.42 50.92
C SER A 60 -15.29 33.85 49.62
N GLU A 61 -15.67 34.54 48.54
CA GLU A 61 -14.90 35.02 47.36
C GLU A 61 -14.51 34.14 46.15
N LEU A 62 -14.91 34.69 44.99
CA LEU A 62 -14.37 34.69 43.62
C LEU A 62 -14.45 33.46 42.68
N HIS A 63 -15.23 33.68 41.61
CA HIS A 63 -14.98 33.37 40.19
C HIS A 63 -14.57 31.94 39.78
N SER A 64 -15.47 31.25 39.06
CA SER A 64 -15.32 30.91 37.62
C SER A 64 -16.29 29.80 37.21
N SER A 65 -17.25 30.14 36.36
CA SER A 65 -18.26 29.23 35.84
C SER A 65 -17.72 28.26 34.76
N LYS A 66 -18.11 26.98 34.91
CA LYS A 66 -18.40 25.95 33.88
C LYS A 66 -17.27 25.07 33.32
N PRO A 67 -17.27 23.78 33.74
CA PRO A 67 -17.02 22.64 32.84
C PRO A 67 -18.12 21.52 32.88
N GLU A 68 -19.19 21.67 33.67
CA GLU A 68 -20.20 20.60 33.87
C GLU A 68 -21.18 20.37 32.71
N GLU A 69 -21.42 21.37 31.86
CA GLU A 69 -22.37 21.24 30.74
C GLU A 69 -21.87 20.30 29.62
N LYS A 70 -20.56 20.04 29.50
CA LYS A 70 -19.99 19.24 28.39
C LYS A 70 -20.14 17.72 28.58
N LYS A 71 -20.04 17.20 29.81
CA LYS A 71 -20.09 15.73 30.06
C LYS A 71 -21.50 15.15 30.00
N ILE A 72 -22.51 15.88 30.49
CA ILE A 72 -23.94 15.48 30.40
C ILE A 72 -24.42 15.57 28.95
N ALA A 73 -24.01 16.63 28.22
CA ALA A 73 -24.31 16.79 26.81
C ALA A 73 -23.74 15.66 25.95
N GLU A 74 -22.55 15.11 26.26
CA GLU A 74 -21.92 14.08 25.43
C GLU A 74 -22.53 12.68 25.59
N LYS A 75 -22.90 12.28 26.82
CA LYS A 75 -23.68 11.04 27.07
C LYS A 75 -25.11 11.16 26.52
N SER A 76 -25.74 12.32 26.72
CA SER A 76 -27.06 12.61 26.14
C SER A 76 -27.02 12.58 24.61
N ARG A 77 -26.02 13.21 23.97
CA ARG A 77 -25.78 13.11 22.53
C ARG A 77 -25.59 11.66 22.09
N ARG A 78 -24.78 10.83 22.76
CA ARG A 78 -24.61 9.42 22.32
C ARG A 78 -25.93 8.62 22.37
N SER A 79 -26.77 8.86 23.37
CA SER A 79 -28.12 8.27 23.47
C SER A 79 -29.10 8.84 22.42
N SER A 80 -29.06 10.16 22.19
CA SER A 80 -29.90 10.84 21.22
C SER A 80 -29.52 10.49 19.79
N ILE A 81 -28.23 10.35 19.47
CA ILE A 81 -27.78 9.93 18.15
C ILE A 81 -28.14 8.45 17.95
N LYS A 82 -27.98 7.54 18.94
CA LYS A 82 -28.55 6.16 18.90
C LYS A 82 -30.06 6.11 18.68
N ARG A 83 -30.82 7.01 19.30
CA ARG A 83 -32.27 7.16 19.06
C ARG A 83 -32.60 7.77 17.68
N LEU A 84 -31.74 8.64 17.15
CA LEU A 84 -31.83 9.14 15.78
C LEU A 84 -31.47 8.06 14.73
N PHE A 85 -30.55 7.13 15.06
CA PHE A 85 -30.14 6.02 14.18
C PHE A 85 -31.21 4.92 14.05
N TRP A 86 -31.95 4.63 15.12
CA TRP A 86 -32.85 3.47 15.18
C TRP A 86 -34.32 3.81 15.43
N GLY A 87 -34.65 5.09 15.62
CA GLY A 87 -35.99 5.54 15.96
C GLY A 87 -36.46 5.05 17.35
N SER A 88 -37.45 5.74 17.93
CA SER A 88 -38.38 5.04 18.82
C SER A 88 -38.92 3.85 18.04
N SER A 89 -38.95 2.66 18.62
CA SER A 89 -39.54 1.45 18.04
C SER A 89 -41.02 1.70 17.68
N SER A 90 -41.28 2.36 16.55
CA SER A 90 -42.55 2.25 15.85
C SER A 90 -42.56 0.87 15.18
N PRO A 91 -43.69 0.16 15.15
CA PRO A 91 -43.74 -1.17 14.57
C PRO A 91 -43.27 -1.06 13.12
N PRO A 92 -42.27 -1.84 12.67
CA PRO A 92 -41.95 -1.87 11.25
C PRO A 92 -43.21 -2.32 10.52
N ARG A 93 -43.49 -1.75 9.34
CA ARG A 93 -44.34 -2.46 8.37
C ARG A 93 -43.67 -3.83 8.22
N GLN A 94 -44.29 -4.87 8.79
CA GLN A 94 -43.76 -6.22 8.71
C GLN A 94 -43.78 -6.59 7.23
N ASP A 95 -42.59 -6.72 6.63
CA ASP A 95 -42.48 -7.55 5.43
C ASP A 95 -43.06 -8.91 5.80
N SER A 96 -43.86 -9.51 4.92
CA SER A 96 -44.38 -10.84 5.19
C SER A 96 -43.19 -11.79 5.42
N PRO A 97 -43.30 -12.78 6.33
CA PRO A 97 -42.24 -13.76 6.56
C PRO A 97 -41.72 -14.40 5.26
N GLU A 98 -42.63 -14.58 4.30
CA GLU A 98 -42.40 -15.08 2.95
C GLU A 98 -41.48 -14.16 2.13
N ALA A 99 -41.63 -12.84 2.22
CA ALA A 99 -40.79 -11.88 1.51
C ALA A 99 -39.36 -11.87 2.06
N GLN A 100 -39.21 -11.98 3.39
CA GLN A 100 -37.90 -12.08 4.03
C GLN A 100 -37.20 -13.40 3.68
N GLU A 101 -37.92 -14.52 3.65
CA GLU A 101 -37.37 -15.82 3.24
C GLU A 101 -36.97 -15.83 1.75
N ALA A 102 -37.80 -15.26 0.87
CA ALA A 102 -37.49 -15.12 -0.54
C ALA A 102 -36.25 -14.26 -0.79
N SER A 103 -36.08 -13.19 0.01
CA SER A 103 -34.89 -12.33 -0.03
C SER A 103 -33.62 -13.09 0.36
N LEU A 104 -33.67 -13.84 1.48
CA LEU A 104 -32.55 -14.67 1.95
C LEU A 104 -32.16 -15.75 0.93
N LYS A 105 -33.13 -16.45 0.34
CA LYS A 105 -32.87 -17.43 -0.73
C LYS A 105 -32.20 -16.80 -1.94
N ALA A 106 -32.57 -15.58 -2.31
CA ALA A 106 -31.93 -14.87 -3.41
C ALA A 106 -30.48 -14.51 -3.10
N PHE A 107 -30.17 -14.05 -1.88
CA PHE A 107 -28.79 -13.79 -1.46
C PHE A 107 -27.96 -15.07 -1.34
N GLN A 108 -28.56 -16.17 -0.90
CA GLN A 108 -27.91 -17.49 -0.83
C GLN A 108 -27.45 -18.00 -2.20
N SER A 109 -28.20 -17.67 -3.26
CA SER A 109 -27.86 -18.06 -4.65
C SER A 109 -26.76 -17.22 -5.29
N LEU A 110 -26.26 -16.19 -4.60
CA LEU A 110 -25.26 -15.27 -5.15
C LEU A 110 -23.87 -15.92 -5.19
N GLU A 111 -23.19 -15.81 -6.33
CA GLU A 111 -21.80 -16.26 -6.46
C GLU A 111 -20.85 -15.42 -5.60
N PRO A 112 -19.82 -16.04 -4.98
CA PRO A 112 -18.79 -15.33 -4.23
C PRO A 112 -18.16 -14.19 -5.03
N GLY A 113 -18.08 -12.99 -4.44
CA GLY A 113 -17.46 -11.84 -5.08
C GLY A 113 -18.34 -11.12 -6.12
N ASN A 114 -19.56 -11.59 -6.40
CA ASN A 114 -20.48 -10.97 -7.36
C ASN A 114 -21.19 -9.73 -6.77
N PHE A 115 -20.43 -8.65 -6.57
CA PHE A 115 -20.93 -7.41 -6.00
C PHE A 115 -22.03 -6.76 -6.87
N THR A 116 -21.93 -6.85 -8.20
CA THR A 116 -22.96 -6.32 -9.10
C THR A 116 -24.28 -7.06 -8.94
N GLY A 117 -24.24 -8.38 -8.78
CA GLY A 117 -25.40 -9.21 -8.45
C GLY A 117 -26.00 -8.82 -7.09
N PHE A 118 -25.16 -8.61 -6.07
CA PHE A 118 -25.59 -8.10 -4.77
C PHE A 118 -26.36 -6.78 -4.90
N LEU A 119 -25.84 -5.80 -5.65
CA LEU A 119 -26.52 -4.52 -5.86
C LEU A 119 -27.86 -4.68 -6.59
N LYS A 120 -27.95 -5.59 -7.57
CA LYS A 120 -29.23 -5.89 -8.25
C LYS A 120 -30.25 -6.49 -7.27
N LEU A 121 -29.81 -7.39 -6.39
CA LEU A 121 -30.67 -7.98 -5.35
C LEU A 121 -31.09 -6.94 -4.30
N LEU A 122 -30.20 -6.02 -3.95
CA LEU A 122 -30.46 -4.97 -2.98
C LEU A 122 -31.57 -4.01 -3.44
N HIS A 123 -31.66 -3.73 -4.74
CA HIS A 123 -32.71 -2.88 -5.31
C HIS A 123 -34.06 -3.59 -5.51
N LYS A 124 -34.16 -4.91 -5.27
CA LYS A 124 -35.44 -5.63 -5.37
C LYS A 124 -36.39 -5.23 -4.23
N PRO A 125 -37.72 -5.26 -4.44
CA PRO A 125 -38.71 -4.94 -3.40
C PRO A 125 -38.50 -5.74 -2.10
N ASN A 126 -38.19 -7.02 -2.21
CA ASN A 126 -37.98 -7.93 -1.07
C ASN A 126 -36.71 -7.61 -0.24
N SER A 127 -35.87 -6.69 -0.71
CA SER A 127 -34.64 -6.23 -0.02
C SER A 127 -34.75 -4.76 0.41
N GLN A 128 -35.94 -4.15 0.31
CA GLN A 128 -36.13 -2.73 0.53
C GLN A 128 -35.74 -2.30 1.95
N ARG A 129 -35.98 -3.16 2.96
CA ARG A 129 -35.55 -2.91 4.34
C ARG A 129 -34.03 -2.80 4.47
N LEU A 130 -33.27 -3.72 3.88
CA LEU A 130 -31.81 -3.66 3.86
C LEU A 130 -31.32 -2.41 3.12
N HIS A 131 -31.86 -2.15 1.93
CA HIS A 131 -31.49 -0.99 1.13
C HIS A 131 -31.74 0.34 1.87
N SER A 132 -32.93 0.51 2.44
CA SER A 132 -33.28 1.70 3.22
C SER A 132 -32.43 1.85 4.47
N GLY A 133 -32.09 0.76 5.16
CA GLY A 133 -31.14 0.77 6.28
C GLY A 133 -29.77 1.29 5.87
N CYS A 134 -29.21 0.78 4.77
CA CYS A 134 -27.94 1.25 4.21
C CYS A 134 -27.99 2.74 3.82
N MET A 135 -29.06 3.17 3.12
CA MET A 135 -29.20 4.56 2.67
C MET A 135 -29.39 5.54 3.83
N SER A 136 -30.22 5.18 4.82
CA SER A 136 -30.42 5.98 6.03
C SER A 136 -29.11 6.17 6.80
N PHE A 137 -28.34 5.08 6.95
CA PHE A 137 -27.03 5.14 7.60
C PHE A 137 -26.06 6.07 6.86
N LEU A 138 -25.96 5.94 5.54
CA LEU A 138 -25.12 6.80 4.70
C LEU A 138 -25.46 8.28 4.84
N ASN A 139 -26.75 8.62 4.71
CA ASN A 139 -27.23 10.00 4.86
C ASN A 139 -26.92 10.54 6.26
N THR A 140 -26.97 9.69 7.28
CA THR A 140 -26.68 10.09 8.66
C THR A 140 -25.19 10.39 8.84
N ILE A 141 -24.29 9.51 8.39
CA ILE A 141 -22.84 9.80 8.48
C ILE A 141 -22.50 11.05 7.67
N GLU A 142 -23.12 11.25 6.50
CA GLU A 142 -22.95 12.48 5.72
C GLU A 142 -23.43 13.73 6.46
N ALA A 143 -24.56 13.67 7.18
CA ALA A 143 -25.05 14.79 7.98
C ALA A 143 -24.16 15.10 9.21
N TYR A 144 -23.50 14.08 9.77
CA TYR A 144 -22.68 14.17 10.97
C TYR A 144 -21.18 13.91 10.72
N HIS A 145 -20.70 14.16 9.50
CA HIS A 145 -19.31 13.87 9.11
C HIS A 145 -18.28 14.68 9.92
N ASN A 146 -18.68 15.79 10.53
CA ASN A 146 -17.81 16.60 11.40
C ASN A 146 -17.54 15.97 12.78
N LEU A 147 -18.17 14.84 13.11
CA LEU A 147 -17.90 14.14 14.36
C LEU A 147 -16.48 13.58 14.35
N ALA A 148 -15.87 13.46 15.55
CA ALA A 148 -14.57 12.82 15.67
C ALA A 148 -14.57 11.42 15.03
N VAL A 149 -13.48 11.09 14.31
CA VAL A 149 -13.39 9.85 13.52
C VAL A 149 -13.64 8.59 14.35
N GLN A 150 -13.27 8.58 15.63
CA GLN A 150 -13.55 7.46 16.53
C GLN A 150 -15.06 7.25 16.75
N LYS A 151 -15.84 8.33 16.86
CA LYS A 151 -17.30 8.22 16.98
C LYS A 151 -17.88 7.68 15.67
N GLN A 152 -17.38 8.13 14.52
CA GLN A 152 -17.82 7.61 13.22
C GLN A 152 -17.49 6.11 13.07
N SER A 153 -16.31 5.69 13.50
CA SER A 153 -15.90 4.29 13.58
C SER A 153 -16.87 3.47 14.45
N ASP A 154 -17.17 3.92 15.67
CA ASP A 154 -18.15 3.25 16.54
C ASP A 154 -19.51 3.08 15.86
N LEU A 155 -19.97 4.08 15.09
CA LEU A 155 -21.24 4.03 14.37
C LEU A 155 -21.24 3.03 13.21
N VAL A 156 -20.14 2.96 12.46
CA VAL A 156 -19.96 1.97 11.40
C VAL A 156 -19.93 0.55 11.99
N GLN A 157 -19.24 0.34 13.11
CA GLN A 157 -19.17 -0.96 13.77
C GLN A 157 -20.51 -1.37 14.39
N ASP A 158 -21.26 -0.43 14.99
CA ASP A 158 -22.63 -0.66 15.44
C ASP A 158 -23.54 -1.01 14.24
N PHE A 159 -23.40 -0.31 13.10
CA PHE A 159 -24.15 -0.60 11.88
C PHE A 159 -23.88 -2.01 11.36
N TYR A 160 -22.61 -2.44 11.29
CA TYR A 160 -22.28 -3.81 10.85
C TYR A 160 -22.92 -4.88 11.73
N GLN A 161 -22.90 -4.71 13.06
CA GLN A 161 -23.55 -5.66 13.97
C GLN A 161 -25.06 -5.75 13.74
N ASN A 162 -25.71 -4.61 13.50
CA ASN A 162 -27.15 -4.57 13.26
C ASN A 162 -27.53 -5.18 11.91
N ILE A 163 -26.76 -4.92 10.85
CA ILE A 163 -27.02 -5.48 9.51
C ILE A 163 -26.71 -6.98 9.44
N ALA A 164 -25.69 -7.47 10.16
CA ALA A 164 -25.38 -8.90 10.20
C ALA A 164 -26.59 -9.74 10.66
N GLY A 165 -27.41 -9.19 11.57
CA GLY A 165 -28.67 -9.82 12.00
C GLY A 165 -29.69 -10.04 10.88
N HIS A 166 -29.65 -9.26 9.79
CA HIS A 166 -30.51 -9.50 8.62
C HIS A 166 -30.17 -10.83 7.95
N PHE A 167 -28.91 -11.26 7.98
CA PHE A 167 -28.43 -12.46 7.31
C PHE A 167 -28.37 -13.69 8.23
N SER A 168 -28.91 -13.63 9.45
CA SER A 168 -28.78 -14.70 10.45
C SER A 168 -29.36 -16.06 10.03
N GLY A 169 -30.19 -16.11 8.99
CA GLY A 169 -30.71 -17.35 8.40
C GLY A 169 -29.77 -18.03 7.41
N LEU A 170 -28.61 -17.44 7.10
CA LEU A 170 -27.61 -17.98 6.18
C LEU A 170 -26.47 -18.68 6.93
N PRO A 171 -25.73 -19.61 6.27
CA PRO A 171 -24.49 -20.15 6.81
C PRO A 171 -23.46 -19.04 7.10
N GLU A 172 -22.63 -19.22 8.14
CA GLU A 172 -21.67 -18.21 8.60
C GLU A 172 -20.76 -17.67 7.49
N PHE A 173 -20.22 -18.55 6.63
CA PHE A 173 -19.40 -18.15 5.49
C PHE A 173 -20.15 -17.22 4.51
N GLN A 174 -21.44 -17.48 4.27
CA GLN A 174 -22.26 -16.61 3.41
C GLN A 174 -22.60 -15.29 4.10
N VAL A 175 -22.81 -15.30 5.42
CA VAL A 175 -22.97 -14.05 6.20
C VAL A 175 -21.73 -13.17 6.04
N SER A 176 -20.53 -13.73 6.17
CA SER A 176 -19.28 -12.99 5.95
C SER A 176 -19.21 -12.39 4.54
N GLN A 177 -19.54 -13.17 3.50
CA GLN A 177 -19.58 -12.66 2.11
C GLN A 177 -20.62 -11.54 1.90
N MET A 178 -21.81 -11.66 2.50
CA MET A 178 -22.80 -10.60 2.41
C MET A 178 -22.34 -9.33 3.13
N MET A 179 -21.70 -9.49 4.29
CA MET A 179 -21.14 -8.37 5.05
C MET A 179 -19.99 -7.70 4.31
N GLU A 180 -19.15 -8.44 3.59
CA GLU A 180 -18.13 -7.92 2.67
C GLU A 180 -18.75 -7.04 1.57
N HIS A 181 -19.87 -7.46 0.97
CA HIS A 181 -20.60 -6.63 0.01
C HIS A 181 -21.21 -5.37 0.65
N VAL A 182 -21.75 -5.48 1.87
CA VAL A 182 -22.23 -4.32 2.64
C VAL A 182 -21.07 -3.35 2.91
N GLU A 183 -19.93 -3.81 3.44
CA GLU A 183 -18.74 -2.98 3.64
C GLU A 183 -18.35 -2.27 2.35
N LYS A 184 -18.31 -2.98 1.21
CA LYS A 184 -17.99 -2.37 -0.10
C LYS A 184 -18.92 -1.20 -0.41
N LEU A 185 -20.22 -1.41 -0.26
CA LEU A 185 -21.23 -0.41 -0.59
C LEU A 185 -21.08 0.83 0.30
N ILE A 186 -21.01 0.63 1.62
CA ILE A 186 -21.01 1.73 2.58
C ILE A 186 -19.67 2.48 2.50
N MET A 187 -18.55 1.77 2.61
CA MET A 187 -17.23 2.38 2.72
C MET A 187 -16.77 3.05 1.42
N THR A 188 -17.22 2.57 0.25
CA THR A 188 -16.95 3.27 -1.02
C THR A 188 -17.52 4.68 -1.04
N ARG A 189 -18.67 4.91 -0.38
CA ARG A 189 -19.32 6.23 -0.29
C ARG A 189 -18.80 7.05 0.89
N LEU A 190 -18.52 6.42 2.02
CA LEU A 190 -18.04 7.11 3.22
C LEU A 190 -16.56 7.50 3.14
N HIS A 191 -15.76 6.85 2.30
CA HIS A 191 -14.31 7.09 2.22
C HIS A 191 -13.94 8.58 2.14
N LYS A 192 -14.66 9.38 1.35
CA LYS A 192 -14.41 10.83 1.21
C LYS A 192 -14.53 11.63 2.51
N TRP A 193 -15.27 11.11 3.49
CA TRP A 193 -15.56 11.77 4.76
C TRP A 193 -14.69 11.24 5.90
N VAL A 194 -14.33 9.96 5.87
CA VAL A 194 -13.70 9.29 7.01
C VAL A 194 -12.21 8.96 6.84
N PHE A 195 -11.70 8.94 5.60
CA PHE A 195 -10.30 8.65 5.33
C PHE A 195 -9.44 9.90 5.58
N CYS A 196 -8.35 9.77 6.35
CA CYS A 196 -7.47 10.88 6.72
C CYS A 196 -8.24 12.11 7.25
N HIS A 197 -9.15 11.88 8.21
CA HIS A 197 -10.06 12.90 8.70
C HIS A 197 -9.35 13.95 9.58
N ASP A 198 -9.71 15.23 9.42
CA ASP A 198 -9.18 16.40 10.16
C ASP A 198 -9.17 16.30 11.70
N SER A 199 -10.00 15.42 12.28
CA SER A 199 -10.06 15.24 13.74
C SER A 199 -8.92 14.38 14.31
N CYS A 200 -8.05 13.84 13.46
CA CYS A 200 -6.92 13.00 13.86
C CYS A 200 -5.61 13.45 13.22
N ASP A 201 -4.50 12.91 13.71
CA ASP A 201 -3.14 13.24 13.28
C ASP A 201 -2.61 12.32 12.17
N ASP A 202 -3.50 11.66 11.43
CA ASP A 202 -3.14 10.65 10.43
C ASP A 202 -2.26 11.26 9.31
N GLU A 203 -2.57 12.46 8.82
CA GLU A 203 -1.76 13.16 7.79
C GLU A 203 -0.33 13.47 8.29
N GLN A 204 -0.21 13.97 9.52
CA GLN A 204 1.09 14.30 10.12
C GLN A 204 1.95 13.04 10.30
N LYS A 205 1.32 11.93 10.68
CA LYS A 205 1.99 10.63 10.81
C LYS A 205 2.37 10.05 9.46
N ASP A 206 1.53 10.20 8.44
CA ASP A 206 1.87 9.83 7.06
C ASP A 206 3.11 10.58 6.56
N LEU A 207 3.17 11.91 6.75
CA LEU A 207 4.33 12.72 6.37
C LEU A 207 5.59 12.31 7.13
N THR A 208 5.45 12.00 8.42
CA THR A 208 6.58 11.55 9.26
C THR A 208 7.10 10.20 8.79
N LEU A 209 6.22 9.23 8.57
CA LEU A 209 6.56 7.90 8.09
C LEU A 209 7.14 7.93 6.66
N GLN A 210 6.56 8.73 5.76
CA GLN A 210 7.05 8.89 4.40
C GLN A 210 8.47 9.45 4.36
N ARG A 211 8.75 10.51 5.14
CA ARG A 211 10.11 11.07 5.26
C ARG A 211 11.07 10.07 5.86
N ARG A 212 10.61 9.31 6.85
CA ARG A 212 11.39 8.26 7.49
C ARG A 212 11.79 7.17 6.49
N ILE A 213 10.83 6.60 5.75
CA ILE A 213 11.11 5.61 4.70
C ILE A 213 12.10 6.19 3.68
N LYS A 214 11.85 7.42 3.20
CA LYS A 214 12.74 8.08 2.23
C LYS A 214 14.18 8.25 2.73
N SER A 215 14.37 8.51 4.03
CA SER A 215 15.70 8.62 4.64
C SER A 215 16.44 7.28 4.74
N LEU A 216 15.73 6.16 4.57
CA LEU A 216 16.25 4.79 4.62
C LEU A 216 16.39 4.16 3.22
N ASN A 217 16.30 4.95 2.14
CA ASN A 217 16.43 4.44 0.77
C ASN A 217 17.78 3.76 0.47
N TRP A 218 18.80 3.98 1.32
CA TRP A 218 20.11 3.35 1.21
C TRP A 218 20.15 1.93 1.77
N VAL A 219 19.11 1.46 2.47
CA VAL A 219 19.08 0.11 3.04
C VAL A 219 18.99 -0.93 1.92
N THR A 220 19.94 -1.87 1.88
CA THR A 220 20.01 -2.92 0.85
C THR A 220 19.33 -4.21 1.31
N PRO A 221 18.92 -5.11 0.38
CA PRO A 221 18.38 -6.42 0.72
C PRO A 221 19.29 -7.23 1.66
N GLU A 222 20.61 -7.14 1.47
CA GLU A 222 21.60 -7.88 2.25
C GLU A 222 21.66 -7.42 3.71
N MET A 223 21.52 -6.11 3.97
CA MET A 223 21.48 -5.56 5.33
C MET A 223 20.28 -6.09 6.13
N LEU A 224 19.17 -6.33 5.43
CA LEU A 224 17.94 -6.91 5.98
C LEU A 224 17.92 -8.45 5.91
N ARG A 225 18.95 -9.08 5.34
CA ARG A 225 19.03 -10.54 5.10
C ARG A 225 17.84 -11.08 4.29
N VAL A 226 17.36 -10.30 3.33
CA VAL A 226 16.29 -10.71 2.43
C VAL A 226 16.84 -11.72 1.42
N PRO A 227 16.25 -12.92 1.29
CA PRO A 227 16.56 -13.81 0.18
C PRO A 227 16.26 -13.06 -1.13
N PHE A 228 17.25 -12.88 -1.98
CA PHE A 228 17.12 -12.11 -3.20
C PHE A 228 17.45 -13.00 -4.40
N PRO A 229 16.44 -13.50 -5.15
CA PRO A 229 16.67 -14.40 -6.27
C PRO A 229 17.56 -13.73 -7.32
N GLN A 230 18.83 -14.12 -7.39
CA GLN A 230 19.73 -13.71 -8.47
C GLN A 230 19.50 -14.66 -9.65
N GLY A 231 18.59 -14.32 -10.57
CA GLY A 231 18.32 -15.25 -11.67
C GLY A 231 17.34 -14.75 -12.74
N GLY A 232 17.85 -14.01 -13.71
CA GLY A 232 17.20 -13.71 -14.98
C GLY A 232 18.06 -12.79 -15.85
N VAL A 233 17.97 -12.92 -17.18
CA VAL A 233 18.56 -11.96 -18.14
C VAL A 233 17.93 -10.56 -17.98
N ASP A 234 16.76 -10.51 -17.34
CA ASP A 234 16.07 -9.30 -16.92
C ASP A 234 16.59 -8.80 -15.56
N THR A 235 17.16 -7.60 -15.55
CA THR A 235 17.66 -6.86 -14.38
C THR A 235 16.55 -6.32 -13.46
N THR A 236 15.36 -6.91 -13.47
CA THR A 236 14.19 -6.37 -12.79
C THR A 236 14.12 -6.89 -11.34
N ASP A 237 13.84 -6.00 -10.38
CA ASP A 237 13.65 -6.38 -8.98
C ASP A 237 12.55 -7.45 -8.85
N PRO A 238 12.84 -8.65 -8.32
CA PRO A 238 11.87 -9.75 -8.20
C PRO A 238 10.68 -9.38 -7.30
N TYR A 239 10.84 -8.40 -6.42
CA TYR A 239 9.78 -7.90 -5.55
C TYR A 239 8.96 -6.75 -6.16
N LEU A 240 9.29 -6.29 -7.38
CA LEU A 240 8.54 -5.21 -8.05
C LEU A 240 7.02 -5.45 -8.12
N PRO A 241 6.51 -6.67 -8.42
CA PRO A 241 5.07 -6.93 -8.37
C PRO A 241 4.45 -6.75 -6.99
N ALA A 242 5.20 -7.06 -5.92
CA ALA A 242 4.76 -6.85 -4.54
C ALA A 242 4.75 -5.36 -4.18
N ILE A 243 5.76 -4.61 -4.62
CA ILE A 243 5.87 -3.15 -4.48
C ILE A 243 4.67 -2.46 -5.14
N THR A 244 4.33 -2.83 -6.37
CA THR A 244 3.16 -2.29 -7.07
C THR A 244 1.86 -2.58 -6.31
N ALA A 245 1.68 -3.82 -5.83
CA ALA A 245 0.47 -4.21 -5.11
C ALA A 245 0.26 -3.41 -3.81
N ILE A 246 1.33 -3.13 -3.04
CA ILE A 246 1.21 -2.33 -1.81
C ILE A 246 0.96 -0.84 -2.10
N ILE A 247 1.51 -0.30 -3.19
CA ILE A 247 1.23 1.08 -3.64
C ILE A 247 -0.24 1.22 -4.07
N GLU A 248 -0.79 0.22 -4.78
CA GLU A 248 -2.19 0.22 -5.21
C GLU A 248 -3.21 0.25 -4.07
N MET A 249 -2.81 -0.11 -2.85
CA MET A 249 -3.68 -0.11 -1.67
C MET A 249 -4.35 1.26 -1.46
N ASP A 250 -3.62 2.35 -1.67
CA ASP A 250 -4.13 3.70 -1.45
C ASP A 250 -5.26 4.09 -2.44
N ALA A 251 -5.25 3.51 -3.64
CA ALA A 251 -6.28 3.76 -4.66
C ALA A 251 -7.62 3.05 -4.35
N LYS A 252 -7.65 2.10 -3.41
CA LYS A 252 -8.87 1.36 -3.06
C LYS A 252 -9.67 2.13 -2.00
N ARG A 253 -11.00 2.10 -2.07
CA ARG A 253 -11.86 2.82 -1.13
C ARG A 253 -12.41 1.93 0.00
N ALA A 254 -12.79 0.70 -0.30
CA ALA A 254 -13.29 -0.22 0.71
C ALA A 254 -12.13 -0.87 1.49
N PRO A 255 -12.22 -1.05 2.83
CA PRO A 255 -11.20 -1.73 3.62
C PRO A 255 -10.81 -3.11 3.10
N GLN A 256 -11.77 -3.95 2.71
CA GLN A 256 -11.49 -5.27 2.11
C GLN A 256 -10.68 -5.19 0.81
N ASP A 257 -10.90 -4.17 -0.03
CA ASP A 257 -10.17 -4.02 -1.28
C ASP A 257 -8.72 -3.59 -0.98
N LYS A 258 -8.51 -2.81 0.09
CA LYS A 258 -7.17 -2.49 0.62
C LYS A 258 -6.48 -3.73 1.17
N LEU A 259 -7.18 -4.56 1.96
CA LEU A 259 -6.67 -5.84 2.44
C LEU A 259 -6.33 -6.80 1.28
N ALA A 260 -7.14 -6.82 0.23
CA ALA A 260 -6.86 -7.63 -0.96
C ALA A 260 -5.57 -7.19 -1.68
N CYS A 261 -5.25 -5.89 -1.71
CA CYS A 261 -3.95 -5.40 -2.19
C CYS A 261 -2.80 -5.92 -1.32
N LEU A 262 -2.97 -5.95 0.00
CA LEU A 262 -1.98 -6.49 0.93
C LEU A 262 -1.81 -8.01 0.80
N SER A 263 -2.89 -8.77 0.62
CA SER A 263 -2.83 -10.21 0.35
C SER A 263 -2.10 -10.48 -0.97
N LYS A 264 -2.39 -9.72 -2.03
CA LYS A 264 -1.66 -9.80 -3.31
C LYS A 264 -0.18 -9.49 -3.12
N CYS A 265 0.17 -8.42 -2.41
CA CYS A 265 1.55 -8.06 -2.08
C CYS A 265 2.27 -9.24 -1.40
N SER A 266 1.65 -9.82 -0.37
CA SER A 266 2.21 -10.96 0.38
C SER A 266 2.36 -12.21 -0.49
N GLN A 267 1.39 -12.52 -1.34
CA GLN A 267 1.49 -13.62 -2.31
C GLN A 267 2.63 -13.41 -3.30
N ARG A 268 2.85 -12.19 -3.78
CA ARG A 268 4.00 -11.87 -4.66
C ARG A 268 5.34 -12.02 -3.95
N ILE A 269 5.41 -11.68 -2.66
CA ILE A 269 6.60 -11.94 -1.83
C ILE A 269 6.87 -13.44 -1.74
N PHE A 270 5.87 -14.26 -1.41
CA PHE A 270 6.05 -15.72 -1.35
C PHE A 270 6.44 -16.33 -2.69
N GLN A 271 5.89 -15.82 -3.81
CA GLN A 271 6.28 -16.25 -5.16
C GLN A 271 7.76 -15.95 -5.46
N ALA A 272 8.23 -14.76 -5.09
CA ALA A 272 9.64 -14.40 -5.23
C ALA A 272 10.54 -15.30 -4.37
N LEU A 273 10.19 -15.51 -3.09
CA LEU A 273 10.96 -16.35 -2.17
C LEU A 273 11.00 -17.83 -2.59
N ALA A 274 9.90 -18.36 -3.14
CA ALA A 274 9.82 -19.73 -3.63
C ALA A 274 10.68 -19.99 -4.88
N SER A 275 11.07 -18.93 -5.61
CA SER A 275 11.91 -19.04 -6.80
C SER A 275 13.39 -19.28 -6.44
N GLU A 276 13.81 -18.92 -5.23
CA GLU A 276 15.18 -19.05 -4.74
C GLU A 276 15.37 -20.29 -3.84
N ASN A 277 14.37 -20.62 -3.02
CA ASN A 277 14.45 -21.68 -2.04
C ASN A 277 13.65 -22.93 -2.46
N LYS A 278 14.30 -24.12 -2.41
CA LYS A 278 13.61 -25.42 -2.51
C LYS A 278 12.72 -25.73 -1.30
N GLN A 279 12.73 -24.87 -0.28
CA GLN A 279 11.97 -24.99 0.96
C GLN A 279 10.95 -23.84 1.05
N PRO A 280 9.76 -24.07 1.63
CA PRO A 280 8.78 -23.02 1.86
C PRO A 280 9.39 -21.92 2.75
N ALA A 281 9.13 -20.66 2.39
CA ALA A 281 9.66 -19.50 3.11
C ALA A 281 9.19 -19.48 4.58
N ASN A 282 10.12 -19.18 5.48
CA ASN A 282 9.83 -18.95 6.89
C ASN A 282 9.15 -17.57 7.07
N ALA A 283 8.48 -17.36 8.21
CA ALA A 283 7.96 -16.08 8.66
C ALA A 283 9.06 -14.98 8.72
N ASP A 284 10.30 -15.32 9.11
CA ASP A 284 11.39 -14.35 9.15
C ASP A 284 11.80 -13.87 7.74
N ASP A 285 11.83 -14.78 6.76
CA ASP A 285 12.12 -14.45 5.36
C ASP A 285 11.01 -13.55 4.79
N PHE A 286 9.76 -13.89 5.08
CA PHE A 286 8.60 -13.09 4.69
C PHE A 286 8.62 -11.69 5.30
N LEU A 287 8.88 -11.57 6.61
CA LEU A 287 8.89 -10.28 7.30
C LEU A 287 10.02 -9.38 6.78
N SER A 288 11.21 -9.95 6.59
CA SER A 288 12.36 -9.21 6.04
C SER A 288 12.08 -8.71 4.62
N ALA A 289 11.48 -9.56 3.77
CA ALA A 289 11.06 -9.19 2.42
C ALA A 289 9.95 -8.12 2.43
N LEU A 290 8.98 -8.21 3.36
CA LEU A 290 7.93 -7.20 3.52
C LEU A 290 8.49 -5.84 3.95
N ILE A 291 9.45 -5.81 4.87
CA ILE A 291 10.17 -4.60 5.27
C ILE A 291 10.86 -3.97 4.05
N TYR A 292 11.57 -4.78 3.27
CA TYR A 292 12.21 -4.32 2.03
C TYR A 292 11.20 -3.75 1.03
N VAL A 293 10.08 -4.46 0.77
CA VAL A 293 9.01 -4.01 -0.13
C VAL A 293 8.43 -2.66 0.30
N VAL A 294 8.18 -2.46 1.61
CA VAL A 294 7.66 -1.19 2.13
C VAL A 294 8.71 -0.08 2.02
N LEU A 295 9.98 -0.37 2.31
CA LEU A 295 11.07 0.61 2.16
C LEU A 295 11.24 1.06 0.69
N ARG A 296 11.23 0.12 -0.25
CA ARG A 296 11.37 0.41 -1.68
C ARG A 296 10.13 1.07 -2.28
N GLY A 297 8.95 0.66 -1.85
CA GLY A 297 7.69 1.18 -2.38
C GLY A 297 7.31 2.55 -1.84
N ASN A 298 7.68 2.86 -0.59
CA ASN A 298 7.22 4.02 0.16
C ASN A 298 5.71 4.30 -0.07
N PRO A 299 4.82 3.37 0.32
CA PRO A 299 3.41 3.43 -0.05
C PRO A 299 2.75 4.75 0.38
N PRO A 300 1.96 5.40 -0.49
CA PRO A 300 1.35 6.68 -0.17
C PRO A 300 0.33 6.54 0.97
N ARG A 301 0.37 7.50 1.90
CA ARG A 301 -0.57 7.59 3.05
C ARG A 301 -0.68 6.28 3.84
N LEU A 302 0.46 5.60 4.05
CA LEU A 302 0.50 4.26 4.62
C LEU A 302 -0.12 4.19 6.02
N HIS A 303 0.16 5.16 6.88
CA HIS A 303 -0.39 5.22 8.24
C HIS A 303 -1.91 5.47 8.20
N SER A 304 -2.39 6.40 7.37
CA SER A 304 -3.85 6.57 7.15
C SER A 304 -4.53 5.29 6.65
N ASN A 305 -3.90 4.57 5.72
CA ASN A 305 -4.43 3.31 5.20
C ASN A 305 -4.58 2.25 6.29
N ILE A 306 -3.55 2.07 7.14
CA ILE A 306 -3.58 1.13 8.27
C ILE A 306 -4.70 1.51 9.24
N ASN A 307 -4.74 2.77 9.69
CA ASN A 307 -5.77 3.23 10.64
C ASN A 307 -7.18 3.18 10.08
N TYR A 308 -7.35 3.47 8.80
CA TYR A 308 -8.64 3.35 8.13
C TYR A 308 -9.15 1.91 8.15
N ILE A 309 -8.28 0.94 7.85
CA ILE A 309 -8.60 -0.48 7.94
C ILE A 309 -8.96 -0.87 9.38
N VAL A 310 -8.18 -0.45 10.39
CA VAL A 310 -8.48 -0.74 11.81
C VAL A 310 -9.84 -0.17 12.25
N ARG A 311 -10.17 1.06 11.83
CA ARG A 311 -11.38 1.76 12.27
C ARG A 311 -12.65 1.26 11.59
N PHE A 312 -12.57 0.93 10.30
CA PHE A 312 -13.76 0.73 9.46
C PHE A 312 -13.86 -0.64 8.80
N GLY A 313 -12.82 -1.47 8.90
CA GLY A 313 -12.84 -2.84 8.43
C GLY A 313 -13.78 -3.73 9.25
N LEU A 314 -14.28 -4.78 8.62
CA LEU A 314 -15.01 -5.85 9.29
C LEU A 314 -14.10 -6.57 10.31
N PRO A 315 -14.56 -6.78 11.56
CA PRO A 315 -13.73 -7.39 12.61
C PRO A 315 -13.17 -8.78 12.24
N HIS A 316 -13.97 -9.62 11.58
CA HIS A 316 -13.55 -10.97 11.21
C HIS A 316 -12.44 -10.99 10.15
N SER A 317 -12.40 -9.99 9.25
CA SER A 317 -11.36 -9.86 8.22
C SER A 317 -10.00 -9.46 8.80
N LEU A 318 -9.99 -8.85 9.99
CA LEU A 318 -8.76 -8.41 10.69
C LEU A 318 -8.29 -9.41 11.75
N MET A 319 -9.21 -10.10 12.41
CA MET A 319 -8.91 -10.97 13.55
C MET A 319 -8.67 -12.43 13.17
N ALA A 320 -8.97 -12.83 11.93
CA ALA A 320 -8.85 -14.21 11.48
C ALA A 320 -8.35 -14.32 10.04
N GLY A 321 -7.84 -15.51 9.69
CA GLY A 321 -7.42 -15.86 8.33
C GLY A 321 -6.10 -15.23 7.89
N GLU A 322 -5.81 -15.39 6.60
CA GLU A 322 -4.57 -14.91 5.97
C GLU A 322 -4.48 -13.38 5.97
N SER A 323 -5.61 -12.68 5.73
CA SER A 323 -5.65 -11.22 5.68
C SER A 323 -5.27 -10.58 7.01
N GLY A 324 -5.74 -11.14 8.14
CA GLY A 324 -5.36 -10.69 9.48
C GLY A 324 -3.87 -10.90 9.77
N TYR A 325 -3.32 -12.03 9.32
CA TYR A 325 -1.88 -12.31 9.44
C TYR A 325 -1.03 -11.30 8.64
N TYR A 326 -1.36 -11.04 7.37
CA TYR A 326 -0.63 -10.07 6.56
C TYR A 326 -0.78 -8.64 7.11
N PHE A 327 -1.97 -8.27 7.56
CA PHE A 327 -2.22 -6.96 8.17
C PHE A 327 -1.41 -6.74 9.45
N THR A 328 -1.32 -7.77 10.29
CA THR A 328 -0.49 -7.73 11.50
C THR A 328 0.98 -7.56 11.14
N ASN A 329 1.49 -8.31 10.16
CA ASN A 329 2.87 -8.18 9.68
C ASN A 329 3.16 -6.81 9.06
N LEU A 330 2.22 -6.19 8.34
CA LEU A 330 2.36 -4.83 7.85
C LEU A 330 2.44 -3.82 9.00
N SER A 331 1.59 -3.99 10.02
CA SER A 331 1.60 -3.13 11.21
C SER A 331 2.93 -3.25 11.98
N CYS A 332 3.45 -4.47 12.14
CA CYS A 332 4.77 -4.73 12.70
C CYS A 332 5.89 -4.12 11.85
N THR A 333 5.79 -4.22 10.52
CA THR A 333 6.76 -3.66 9.57
C THR A 333 6.85 -2.14 9.70
N VAL A 334 5.71 -1.44 9.77
CA VAL A 334 5.70 0.01 9.97
C VAL A 334 6.32 0.39 11.31
N ALA A 335 5.94 -0.29 12.39
CA ALA A 335 6.51 -0.05 13.72
C ALA A 335 8.02 -0.32 13.78
N PHE A 336 8.50 -1.31 13.02
CA PHE A 336 9.94 -1.59 12.87
C PHE A 336 10.66 -0.46 12.15
N ILE A 337 10.13 0.01 11.00
CA ILE A 337 10.72 1.10 10.21
C ILE A 337 10.80 2.41 11.00
N GLU A 338 9.77 2.73 11.78
CA GLU A 338 9.75 3.90 12.65
C GLU A 338 10.91 3.90 13.65
N LYS A 339 11.27 2.73 14.18
CA LYS A 339 12.29 2.54 15.22
C LYS A 339 13.62 1.99 14.70
N LEU A 340 13.76 1.84 13.39
CA LEU A 340 14.93 1.20 12.78
C LEU A 340 16.24 1.93 13.17
N ASP A 341 17.24 1.19 13.60
CA ASP A 341 18.54 1.74 13.98
C ASP A 341 19.70 0.93 13.38
N GLY A 342 20.93 1.37 13.63
CA GLY A 342 22.14 0.68 13.17
C GLY A 342 22.18 -0.80 13.60
N PRO A 343 22.00 -1.11 14.91
CA PRO A 343 21.98 -2.48 15.40
C PRO A 343 20.98 -3.40 14.67
N ALA A 344 19.78 -2.91 14.34
CA ALA A 344 18.79 -3.68 13.58
C ALA A 344 19.27 -4.10 12.18
N LEU A 345 20.22 -3.37 11.60
CA LEU A 345 20.85 -3.67 10.30
C LEU A 345 22.25 -4.30 10.43
N ASN A 346 22.68 -4.68 11.63
CA ASN A 346 24.04 -5.13 11.93
C ASN A 346 25.11 -4.06 11.61
N LEU A 347 24.80 -2.78 11.80
CA LEU A 347 25.70 -1.64 11.61
C LEU A 347 26.05 -1.00 12.95
N THR A 348 27.25 -0.42 13.02
CA THR A 348 27.59 0.45 14.16
C THR A 348 26.82 1.78 14.07
N PRO A 349 26.62 2.50 15.20
CA PRO A 349 25.96 3.80 15.20
C PRO A 349 26.63 4.82 14.25
N ASP A 350 27.95 4.81 14.16
CA ASP A 350 28.71 5.72 13.29
C ASP A 350 28.51 5.42 11.81
N GLU A 351 28.44 4.13 11.45
CA GLU A 351 28.15 3.72 10.07
C GLU A 351 26.72 4.08 9.67
N PHE A 352 25.76 3.81 10.55
CA PHE A 352 24.36 4.19 10.34
C PHE A 352 24.22 5.70 10.14
N ASN A 353 24.85 6.50 11.01
CA ASN A 353 24.85 7.97 10.88
C ASN A 353 25.52 8.43 9.60
N SER A 354 26.58 7.75 9.14
CA SER A 354 27.26 8.06 7.89
C SER A 354 26.36 7.83 6.68
N TYR A 355 25.56 6.76 6.65
CA TYR A 355 24.54 6.53 5.61
C TYR A 355 23.41 7.57 5.68
N MET A 356 22.87 7.85 6.86
CA MET A 356 21.79 8.83 7.06
C MET A 356 22.19 10.25 6.64
N GLN A 357 23.46 10.61 6.78
CA GLN A 357 24.01 11.91 6.34
C GLN A 357 24.46 11.91 4.87
N GLY A 358 24.33 10.79 4.16
CA GLY A 358 24.79 10.66 2.77
C GLY A 358 26.30 10.69 2.58
N ARG A 359 27.09 10.53 3.65
CA ARG A 359 28.57 10.44 3.58
C ARG A 359 29.05 9.09 3.08
N ARG A 360 28.20 8.07 3.15
CA ARG A 360 28.46 6.70 2.68
C ARG A 360 27.31 6.29 1.76
N ALA A 361 27.64 5.74 0.60
CA ALA A 361 26.68 5.09 -0.29
C ALA A 361 26.81 3.56 -0.10
N PRO A 362 25.70 2.80 -0.21
CA PRO A 362 25.77 1.35 -0.23
C PRO A 362 26.62 0.91 -1.42
N SER A 363 27.42 -0.13 -1.21
CA SER A 363 28.19 -0.77 -2.27
C SER A 363 27.24 -1.52 -3.21
N GLU A 364 26.50 -0.84 -4.08
CA GLU A 364 25.60 -1.51 -5.02
C GLU A 364 26.38 -2.17 -6.17
N PRO A 365 26.25 -3.50 -6.39
CA PRO A 365 26.79 -4.14 -7.59
C PRO A 365 26.05 -3.72 -8.87
N THR A 366 24.77 -3.33 -8.75
CA THR A 366 23.79 -3.21 -9.85
C THR A 366 23.67 -1.80 -10.44
N GLU A 367 23.67 -0.72 -9.64
CA GLU A 367 23.75 0.64 -10.19
C GLU A 367 25.08 0.88 -10.93
N HIS A 368 26.18 0.30 -10.44
CA HIS A 368 27.45 0.31 -11.14
C HIS A 368 27.39 -0.48 -12.45
N ALA A 369 26.56 -1.51 -12.59
CA ALA A 369 26.40 -2.21 -13.85
C ALA A 369 25.65 -1.34 -14.87
N GLY A 370 24.56 -0.68 -14.47
CA GLY A 370 23.82 0.24 -15.34
C GLY A 370 24.65 1.45 -15.78
N LYS A 371 25.34 2.10 -14.84
CA LYS A 371 26.23 3.25 -15.12
C LYS A 371 27.47 2.84 -15.93
N ARG A 372 28.10 1.69 -15.63
CA ARG A 372 29.21 1.16 -16.45
C ARG A 372 28.76 0.80 -17.86
N ARG A 373 27.62 0.11 -18.00
CA ARG A 373 27.09 -0.27 -19.32
C ARG A 373 26.69 0.96 -20.13
N ALA A 374 26.14 2.00 -19.49
CA ALA A 374 25.88 3.28 -20.15
C ALA A 374 27.18 3.98 -20.60
N GLN A 375 28.24 3.92 -19.79
CA GLN A 375 29.55 4.47 -20.13
C GLN A 375 30.23 3.67 -21.26
N GLU A 376 30.22 2.34 -21.19
CA GLU A 376 30.71 1.43 -22.25
C GLU A 376 29.94 1.64 -23.56
N ASN A 377 28.62 1.74 -23.51
CA ASN A 377 27.79 2.05 -24.68
C ASN A 377 28.14 3.42 -25.27
N ARG A 378 28.41 4.42 -24.43
CA ARG A 378 28.84 5.75 -24.89
C ARG A 378 30.18 5.70 -25.61
N GLU A 379 31.17 4.99 -25.05
CA GLU A 379 32.48 4.79 -25.70
C GLU A 379 32.37 4.00 -27.01
N GLN A 380 31.47 3.00 -27.08
CA GLN A 380 31.21 2.27 -28.32
C GLN A 380 30.54 3.16 -29.37
N LEU A 381 29.58 4.01 -28.97
CA LEU A 381 28.93 4.97 -29.86
C LEU A 381 29.94 6.00 -30.41
N GLU A 382 30.84 6.53 -29.58
CA GLU A 382 31.91 7.43 -30.03
C GLU A 382 32.85 6.76 -31.04
N LYS A 383 33.22 5.49 -30.80
CA LYS A 383 34.02 4.70 -31.76
C LYS A 383 33.28 4.45 -33.07
N LEU A 384 31.98 4.16 -33.01
CA LEU A 384 31.15 3.96 -34.20
C LEU A 384 31.00 5.26 -35.00
N GLN A 385 30.77 6.38 -34.33
CA GLN A 385 30.70 7.69 -34.96
C GLN A 385 32.02 8.05 -35.67
N THR A 386 33.16 7.84 -35.00
CA THR A 386 34.48 8.08 -35.61
C THR A 386 34.73 7.20 -36.83
N ARG A 387 34.28 5.93 -36.80
CA ARG A 387 34.37 5.01 -37.95
C ARG A 387 33.47 5.47 -39.09
N GLN A 388 32.25 5.89 -38.78
CA GLN A 388 31.29 6.41 -39.76
C GLN A 388 31.86 7.65 -40.48
N GLU A 389 32.43 8.60 -39.74
CA GLU A 389 33.06 9.79 -40.30
C GLU A 389 34.23 9.44 -41.24
N LYS A 390 35.07 8.47 -40.87
CA LYS A 390 36.16 7.99 -41.75
C LYS A 390 35.65 7.34 -43.03
N VAL A 391 34.60 6.53 -42.93
CA VAL A 391 33.97 5.91 -44.10
C VAL A 391 33.41 6.99 -45.02
N GLU A 392 32.69 7.98 -44.48
CA GLU A 392 32.15 9.09 -45.27
C GLU A 392 33.23 9.95 -45.93
N GLN A 393 34.34 10.21 -45.22
CA GLN A 393 35.50 10.88 -45.80
C GLN A 393 36.11 10.06 -46.95
N GLY A 394 36.24 8.74 -46.76
CA GLY A 394 36.72 7.83 -47.81
C GLY A 394 35.81 7.80 -49.03
N VAL A 395 34.49 7.78 -48.83
CA VAL A 395 33.51 7.85 -49.93
C VAL A 395 33.63 9.17 -50.69
N ARG A 396 33.75 10.30 -49.99
CA ARG A 396 33.93 11.61 -50.63
C ARG A 396 35.23 11.68 -51.44
N ALA A 397 36.34 11.19 -50.89
CA ALA A 397 37.62 11.15 -51.59
C ALA A 397 37.57 10.26 -52.85
N LEU A 398 36.96 9.08 -52.75
CA LEU A 398 36.79 8.17 -53.88
C LEU A 398 35.91 8.79 -54.96
N GLN A 399 34.82 9.48 -54.57
CA GLN A 399 33.94 10.18 -55.50
C GLN A 399 34.70 11.27 -56.27
N GLU A 400 35.57 12.03 -55.59
CA GLU A 400 36.39 13.06 -56.22
C GLU A 400 37.41 12.45 -57.19
N GLN A 401 38.11 11.38 -56.78
CA GLN A 401 39.02 10.64 -57.65
C GLN A 401 38.33 10.06 -58.88
N LEU A 402 37.12 9.49 -58.71
CA LEU A 402 36.34 8.96 -59.81
C LEU A 402 35.93 10.07 -60.79
N ASN A 403 35.48 11.22 -60.29
CA ASN A 403 35.13 12.36 -61.13
C ASN A 403 36.34 12.89 -61.92
N LEU A 404 37.51 12.98 -61.29
CA LEU A 404 38.74 13.38 -61.96
C LEU A 404 39.17 12.37 -63.02
N TRP A 405 39.08 11.08 -62.72
CA TRP A 405 39.38 10.01 -63.66
C TRP A 405 38.44 10.06 -64.88
N VAL A 406 37.13 10.19 -64.66
CA VAL A 406 36.14 10.32 -65.74
C VAL A 406 36.47 11.51 -66.65
N ARG A 407 36.80 12.69 -66.09
CA ARG A 407 37.21 13.86 -66.88
C ARG A 407 38.48 13.60 -67.67
N SER A 408 39.50 13.00 -67.05
CA SER A 408 40.76 12.70 -67.73
C SER A 408 40.57 11.71 -68.87
N VAL A 409 39.73 10.69 -68.70
CA VAL A 409 39.39 9.76 -69.78
C VAL A 409 38.65 10.48 -70.91
N GLN A 410 37.69 11.36 -70.58
CA GLN A 410 36.97 12.14 -71.59
C GLN A 410 37.91 13.06 -72.38
N GLU A 411 38.82 13.78 -71.71
CA GLU A 411 39.82 14.63 -72.37
C GLU A 411 40.75 13.83 -73.29
N GLN A 412 41.17 12.62 -72.88
CA GLN A 412 41.97 11.74 -73.71
C GLN A 412 41.20 11.27 -74.95
N ILE A 413 39.92 10.90 -74.78
CA ILE A 413 39.04 10.54 -75.90
C ILE A 413 38.88 11.72 -76.86
N ASP A 414 38.56 12.91 -76.35
CA ASP A 414 38.36 14.12 -77.16
C ASP A 414 39.65 14.50 -77.93
N LYS A 415 40.82 14.34 -77.30
CA LYS A 415 42.11 14.57 -77.95
C LYS A 415 42.33 13.59 -79.12
N VAL A 416 42.14 12.28 -78.90
CA VAL A 416 42.28 11.26 -79.95
C VAL A 416 41.27 11.48 -81.08
N MET A 417 40.03 11.86 -80.75
CA MET A 417 39.01 12.23 -81.74
C MET A 417 39.41 13.47 -82.55
N SER A 418 40.02 14.48 -81.94
CA SER A 418 40.50 15.67 -82.66
C SER A 418 41.71 15.39 -83.56
N GLU A 419 42.67 14.57 -83.10
CA GLU A 419 43.84 14.15 -83.88
C GLU A 419 43.45 13.29 -85.08
N SER A 420 42.50 12.36 -84.89
CA SER A 420 41.96 11.55 -86.00
C SER A 420 41.18 12.37 -87.03
N VAL A 421 40.44 13.41 -86.62
CA VAL A 421 39.77 14.34 -87.56
C VAL A 421 40.76 15.18 -88.36
N LEU A 422 41.92 15.54 -87.77
CA LEU A 422 43.00 16.23 -88.48
C LEU A 422 43.69 15.31 -89.50
N VAL A 423 44.00 14.06 -89.11
CA VAL A 423 44.57 13.05 -90.02
C VAL A 423 43.63 12.74 -91.20
N LEU A 424 42.32 12.63 -90.96
CA LEU A 424 41.34 12.43 -92.04
C LEU A 424 41.18 13.64 -92.97
N LYS A 425 41.48 14.86 -92.49
CA LYS A 425 41.53 16.06 -93.33
C LYS A 425 42.80 16.13 -94.16
N ASP A 426 43.94 15.79 -93.58
CA ASP A 426 45.24 15.75 -94.27
C ASP A 426 45.26 14.62 -95.32
N ASP A 427 44.67 13.46 -95.05
CA ASP A 427 44.55 12.35 -96.02
C ASP A 427 43.57 12.65 -97.17
N ALA A 428 42.52 13.44 -96.93
CA ALA A 428 41.59 13.87 -97.97
C ALA A 428 42.19 14.94 -98.91
N GLU A 429 43.20 15.69 -98.46
CA GLU A 429 43.96 16.63 -99.29
C GLU A 429 45.20 15.97 -99.96
N ALA A 430 45.61 14.76 -99.55
CA ALA A 430 46.88 14.15 -99.95
C ALA A 430 46.80 12.95 -100.94
N GLN A 431 45.65 12.53 -101.45
CA GLN A 431 45.59 11.48 -102.49
C GLN A 431 45.09 11.98 -103.86
N PRO A 432 45.99 12.16 -104.85
CA PRO A 432 45.64 12.28 -106.26
C PRO A 432 45.23 10.93 -106.84
N GLY A 433 44.22 10.94 -107.71
CA GLY A 433 43.72 9.74 -108.36
C GLY A 433 44.75 9.08 -109.28
N GLU A 434 45.00 7.79 -109.06
CA GLU A 434 45.52 6.89 -110.09
C GLU A 434 44.54 5.73 -110.29
N THR A 435 44.02 5.70 -111.52
CA THR A 435 43.35 4.61 -112.23
C THR A 435 44.15 3.31 -112.23
N VAL A 436 43.48 2.15 -112.34
CA VAL A 436 43.59 1.22 -113.48
C VAL A 436 42.76 -0.07 -113.27
N CYS A 437 41.99 -0.38 -114.33
CA CYS A 437 41.34 -1.61 -114.79
C CYS A 437 40.19 -2.25 -114.00
#